data_AF-A0A8C9P085-F1
#
_entry.id   AF-A0A8C9P085-F1
#
_cell.length_a   1.000
_cell.length_b   1.000
_cell.length_c   1.000
_cell.angle_alpha   90.00
_cell.angle_beta   90.00
_cell.angle_gamma   90.00
#
_symmetry.space_group_name_H-M   'P 1'
#
loop_
_entity.id
_entity.type
_entity.pdbx_description
1 polymer ?
#
loop_
_entity_poly.entity_id
_entity_poly.type
_entity_poly.pdbx_seq_one_letter_code
_entity_poly.pdbx_strand_id
1 'polypeptide(L)'
;LLFFFLVLVQERISFHLIQISSFANQSWAKHQGSGWLDELQIHGWESESGTIIFLHTWSKGNFSNKEFAFLELLFREYFIGLTQQIQTHASQYHFEYPFEIQANAGCELHSPESPEGFFQAAFEGSDFLSFQNISWVPAPEGGSRAQKICDLLNRYEGIKEIVYNLTRNTCPRFLLGLLDAGKRELQRKVRLEAWLSSRPTVELGRLLLVCHVSGFYPKPIWVMWIRGEQEQVGTKQDDILPNADGTWYLQVLLDVAAEEASGLSCRVRHSSLGGHHTSVNLVLLAVIVPVILLIIPVLGRKKSTLLWLSFSLWTTPPYPQSLSPVYLWFLPFVLL
;
A
#
# COMPACT_ATOMS: atom_id res chain seq x y z
N LEU A 1 -9.69 -16.89 18.08
CA LEU A 1 -10.70 -15.80 18.06
C LEU A 1 -10.05 -14.42 18.25
N LEU A 2 -9.34 -14.13 19.34
CA LEU A 2 -8.67 -12.83 19.53
C LEU A 2 -7.56 -12.51 18.50
N PHE A 3 -6.88 -13.53 17.94
CA PHE A 3 -5.84 -13.33 16.90
C PHE A 3 -6.36 -12.83 15.54
N PHE A 4 -7.67 -12.92 15.26
CA PHE A 4 -8.24 -12.41 14.00
C PHE A 4 -8.56 -10.90 14.03
N PHE A 5 -8.40 -10.23 15.17
CA PHE A 5 -8.73 -8.81 15.35
C PHE A 5 -7.56 -7.85 15.08
N LEU A 6 -6.35 -8.35 14.78
CA LEU A 6 -5.12 -7.54 14.72
C LEU A 6 -4.45 -7.46 13.34
N VAL A 7 -5.09 -7.96 12.28
CA VAL A 7 -4.63 -7.75 10.89
C VAL A 7 -5.78 -7.22 10.03
N LEU A 8 -6.37 -6.12 10.47
CA LEU A 8 -6.79 -5.08 9.53
C LEU A 8 -5.58 -4.16 9.34
N VAL A 9 -4.58 -4.65 8.61
CA VAL A 9 -3.78 -3.73 7.81
C VAL A 9 -4.78 -3.12 6.86
N GLN A 10 -5.05 -1.83 7.02
CA GLN A 10 -5.71 -1.07 5.97
C GLN A 10 -4.74 -1.12 4.79
N GLU A 11 -5.06 -1.94 3.78
CA GLU A 11 -4.24 -2.11 2.59
C GLU A 11 -4.00 -0.71 2.00
N ARG A 12 -2.77 -0.24 2.14
CA ARG A 12 -2.40 1.11 1.72
C ARG A 12 -2.19 1.05 0.22
N ILE A 13 -3.22 1.49 -0.50
CA ILE A 13 -3.21 1.46 -1.95
C ILE A 13 -2.19 2.47 -2.45
N SER A 14 -1.32 1.99 -3.33
CA SER A 14 -0.17 2.67 -3.90
C SER A 14 -0.23 2.66 -5.42
N PHE A 15 0.29 3.72 -6.04
CA PHE A 15 0.58 3.73 -7.47
C PHE A 15 2.08 3.86 -7.67
N HIS A 16 2.65 2.95 -8.46
CA HIS A 16 4.08 2.87 -8.75
C HIS A 16 4.34 3.04 -10.26
N LEU A 17 5.25 3.94 -10.62
CA LEU A 17 5.92 4.00 -11.91
C LEU A 17 7.30 3.38 -11.74
N ILE A 18 7.52 2.24 -12.39
CA ILE A 18 8.81 1.53 -12.40
C ILE A 18 9.49 1.78 -13.74
N GLN A 19 10.69 2.36 -13.67
CA GLN A 19 11.63 2.56 -14.76
C GLN A 19 12.79 1.56 -14.63
N ILE A 20 13.20 0.99 -15.76
CA ILE A 20 14.48 0.30 -15.92
C ILE A 20 15.20 0.95 -17.10
N SER A 21 16.47 1.30 -16.94
CA SER A 21 17.30 1.94 -17.97
C SER A 21 18.64 1.24 -18.07
N SER A 22 18.78 0.41 -19.09
CA SER A 22 19.94 -0.44 -19.32
C SER A 22 20.89 0.24 -20.31
N PHE A 23 22.13 0.44 -19.90
CA PHE A 23 23.18 1.12 -20.65
C PHE A 23 24.26 0.11 -21.05
N ALA A 24 24.26 -0.35 -22.30
CA ALA A 24 25.17 -1.40 -22.75
C ALA A 24 26.55 -0.86 -23.17
N ASN A 25 26.59 0.35 -23.72
CA ASN A 25 27.81 1.06 -24.11
C ASN A 25 27.50 2.56 -24.31
N GLN A 26 28.52 3.37 -24.65
CA GLN A 26 28.39 4.82 -24.82
C GLN A 26 27.37 5.25 -25.91
N SER A 27 27.02 4.39 -26.86
CA SER A 27 26.06 4.69 -27.94
C SER A 27 24.69 4.03 -27.77
N TRP A 28 24.56 3.01 -26.92
CA TRP A 28 23.35 2.20 -26.79
C TRP A 28 22.79 2.24 -25.37
N ALA A 29 21.52 2.66 -25.28
CA ALA A 29 20.71 2.65 -24.08
C ALA A 29 19.30 2.16 -24.43
N LYS A 30 18.63 1.46 -23.51
CA LYS A 30 17.21 1.11 -23.62
C LYS A 30 16.49 1.49 -22.33
N HIS A 31 15.34 2.14 -22.49
CA HIS A 31 14.43 2.45 -21.39
C HIS A 31 13.21 1.53 -21.46
N GLN A 32 12.80 1.04 -20.30
CA GLN A 32 11.56 0.29 -20.09
C GLN A 32 10.79 0.96 -18.95
N GLY A 33 9.48 1.02 -19.08
CA GLY A 33 8.60 1.69 -18.13
C GLY A 33 7.33 0.87 -17.90
N SER A 34 6.82 0.90 -16.68
CA SER A 34 5.57 0.24 -16.32
C SER A 34 4.87 0.99 -15.18
N GLY A 35 3.55 0.96 -15.17
CA GLY A 35 2.72 1.57 -14.13
C GLY A 35 1.88 0.51 -13.43
N TRP A 36 1.90 0.50 -12.11
CA TRP A 36 1.31 -0.53 -11.25
C TRP A 36 0.39 0.10 -10.21
N LEU A 37 -0.78 -0.49 -10.03
CA LEU A 37 -1.67 -0.22 -8.89
C LEU A 37 -1.49 -1.37 -7.91
N ASP A 38 -0.77 -1.10 -6.81
CA ASP A 38 -0.15 -2.13 -5.96
C ASP A 38 0.58 -3.18 -6.80
N GLU A 39 0.12 -4.44 -6.78
CA GLU A 39 0.72 -5.55 -7.54
C GLU A 39 0.12 -5.75 -8.94
N LEU A 40 -0.86 -4.94 -9.35
CA LEU A 40 -1.51 -5.06 -10.67
C LEU A 40 -0.87 -4.10 -11.68
N GLN A 41 -0.19 -4.63 -12.69
CA GLN A 41 0.31 -3.81 -13.80
C GLN A 41 -0.86 -3.26 -14.62
N ILE A 42 -0.97 -1.94 -14.69
CA ILE A 42 -2.01 -1.23 -15.44
C ILE A 42 -1.47 -0.45 -16.65
N HIS A 43 -0.15 -0.19 -16.69
CA HIS A 43 0.51 0.45 -17.83
C HIS A 43 1.80 -0.26 -18.25
N GLY A 44 2.06 -0.25 -19.56
CA GLY A 44 3.38 -0.43 -20.14
C GLY A 44 3.87 0.87 -20.80
N TRP A 45 5.13 0.88 -21.22
CA TRP A 45 5.75 1.97 -21.99
C TRP A 45 6.35 1.40 -23.26
N GLU A 46 5.93 1.89 -24.42
CA GLU A 46 6.61 1.55 -25.67
C GLU A 46 7.86 2.43 -25.83
N SER A 47 9.01 1.76 -25.81
CA SER A 47 10.34 2.38 -25.80
C SER A 47 10.69 3.11 -27.10
N GLU A 48 10.18 2.66 -28.24
CA GLU A 48 10.52 3.26 -29.55
C GLU A 48 9.68 4.50 -29.88
N SER A 49 8.36 4.44 -29.63
CA SER A 49 7.44 5.57 -29.87
C SER A 49 7.41 6.57 -28.71
N GLY A 50 7.75 6.15 -27.50
CA GLY A 50 7.61 6.94 -26.28
C GLY A 50 6.16 7.13 -25.85
N THR A 51 5.34 6.10 -26.00
CA THR A 51 3.88 6.13 -25.72
C THR A 51 3.48 5.20 -24.59
N ILE A 52 2.48 5.60 -23.81
CA ILE A 52 1.93 4.82 -22.70
C ILE A 52 0.94 3.78 -23.24
N ILE A 53 1.16 2.51 -22.90
CA ILE A 53 0.27 1.40 -23.23
C ILE A 53 -0.69 1.17 -22.07
N PHE A 54 -2.00 1.28 -22.31
CA PHE A 54 -3.04 0.95 -21.33
C PHE A 54 -3.33 -0.55 -21.34
N LEU A 55 -3.08 -1.25 -20.23
CA LEU A 55 -3.28 -2.72 -20.16
C LEU A 55 -4.72 -3.10 -19.80
N HIS A 56 -5.45 -2.21 -19.14
CA HIS A 56 -6.89 -2.34 -18.88
C HIS A 56 -7.67 -1.14 -19.40
N THR A 57 -8.95 -1.35 -19.71
CA THR A 57 -9.89 -0.31 -20.19
C THR A 57 -10.09 0.85 -19.21
N TRP A 58 -9.81 0.65 -17.92
CA TRP A 58 -9.90 1.64 -16.86
C TRP A 58 -8.56 2.26 -16.45
N SER A 59 -7.43 1.82 -17.02
CA SER A 59 -6.07 2.31 -16.65
C SER A 59 -5.88 3.81 -16.88
N LYS A 60 -6.70 4.40 -17.76
CA LYS A 60 -6.75 5.85 -17.98
C LYS A 60 -7.28 6.64 -16.76
N GLY A 61 -7.98 5.99 -15.82
CA GLY A 61 -8.61 6.64 -14.67
C GLY A 61 -9.54 7.78 -15.09
N ASN A 62 -9.40 8.93 -14.44
CA ASN A 62 -10.15 10.16 -14.74
C ASN A 62 -9.37 11.17 -15.60
N PHE A 63 -8.18 10.82 -16.12
CA PHE A 63 -7.34 11.75 -16.90
C PHE A 63 -7.84 11.89 -18.34
N SER A 64 -7.72 13.08 -18.90
CA SER A 64 -7.99 13.35 -20.32
C SER A 64 -6.84 12.89 -21.23
N ASN A 65 -7.12 12.75 -22.53
CA ASN A 65 -6.07 12.45 -23.52
C ASN A 65 -4.98 13.54 -23.56
N LYS A 66 -5.30 14.79 -23.19
CA LYS A 66 -4.33 15.90 -23.17
C LYS A 66 -3.35 15.76 -22.00
N GLU A 67 -3.83 15.32 -20.84
CA GLU A 67 -2.98 15.05 -19.68
C GLU A 67 -2.04 13.87 -19.95
N PHE A 68 -2.52 12.80 -20.59
CA PHE A 68 -1.65 11.70 -21.01
C PHE A 68 -0.62 12.12 -22.06
N ALA A 69 -1.01 12.85 -23.11
CA ALA A 69 -0.06 13.35 -24.10
C ALA A 69 1.01 14.27 -23.49
N PHE A 70 0.67 15.03 -22.43
CA PHE A 70 1.64 15.81 -21.66
C PHE A 70 2.61 14.91 -20.87
N LEU A 71 2.11 13.86 -20.21
CA LEU A 71 2.95 12.88 -19.50
C LEU A 71 3.87 12.09 -20.43
N GLU A 72 3.37 11.65 -21.59
CA GLU A 72 4.16 10.98 -22.63
C GLU A 72 5.32 11.87 -23.10
N LEU A 73 5.04 13.14 -23.42
CA LEU A 73 6.07 14.10 -23.79
C LEU A 73 7.08 14.30 -22.65
N LEU A 74 6.60 14.48 -21.41
CA LEU A 74 7.45 14.70 -20.24
C LEU A 74 8.39 13.52 -19.97
N PHE A 75 7.89 12.29 -20.01
CA PHE A 75 8.71 11.08 -19.81
C PHE A 75 9.67 10.86 -20.97
N ARG A 76 9.27 11.16 -22.21
CA ARG A 76 10.14 11.07 -23.39
C ARG A 76 11.31 12.04 -23.31
N GLU A 77 11.07 13.31 -22.99
CA GLU A 77 12.14 14.32 -22.80
C GLU A 77 13.05 13.96 -21.62
N TYR A 78 12.49 13.41 -20.53
CA TYR A 78 13.27 12.89 -19.40
C TYR A 78 14.20 11.75 -19.81
N PHE A 79 13.73 10.74 -20.56
CA PHE A 79 14.55 9.63 -21.02
C PHE A 79 15.66 10.08 -21.98
N ILE A 80 15.34 10.97 -22.92
CA ILE A 80 16.32 11.57 -23.84
C ILE A 80 17.40 12.33 -23.05
N GLY A 81 16.99 13.19 -22.12
CA GLY A 81 17.90 13.96 -21.27
C GLY A 81 18.79 13.07 -20.39
N LEU A 82 18.20 12.05 -19.75
CA LEU A 82 18.92 11.08 -18.92
C LEU A 82 20.02 10.36 -19.72
N THR A 83 19.68 9.85 -20.89
CA THR A 83 20.64 9.16 -21.77
C THR A 83 21.73 10.09 -22.26
N GLN A 84 21.41 11.32 -22.69
CA GLN A 84 22.41 12.31 -23.08
C GLN A 84 23.37 12.66 -21.94
N GLN A 85 22.87 12.89 -20.73
CA GLN A 85 23.71 13.21 -19.57
C GLN A 85 24.66 12.06 -19.22
N ILE A 86 24.16 10.83 -19.25
CA ILE A 86 24.93 9.62 -18.97
C ILE A 86 25.99 9.37 -20.05
N GLN A 87 25.62 9.32 -21.33
CA GLN A 87 26.56 9.03 -22.42
C GLN A 87 27.67 10.09 -22.55
N THR A 88 27.39 11.34 -22.15
CA THR A 88 28.37 12.43 -22.13
C THR A 88 29.32 12.35 -20.94
N HIS A 89 28.84 11.95 -19.75
CA HIS A 89 29.60 12.09 -18.49
C HIS A 89 29.90 10.76 -17.76
N ALA A 90 29.61 9.60 -18.34
CA ALA A 90 29.84 8.30 -17.70
C ALA A 90 31.28 8.13 -17.15
N SER A 91 32.29 8.51 -17.93
CA SER A 91 33.69 8.48 -17.51
C SER A 91 33.99 9.41 -16.33
N GLN A 92 33.45 10.64 -16.34
CA GLN A 92 33.60 11.61 -15.24
C GLN A 92 33.01 11.07 -13.93
N TYR A 93 31.86 10.42 -13.99
CA TYR A 93 31.19 9.85 -12.81
C TYR A 93 31.63 8.42 -12.47
N HIS A 94 32.57 7.84 -13.22
CA HIS A 94 33.05 6.47 -13.04
C HIS A 94 31.88 5.46 -13.09
N PHE A 95 31.10 5.56 -14.16
CA PHE A 95 30.14 4.54 -14.59
C PHE A 95 30.80 3.65 -15.64
N GLU A 96 30.99 2.38 -15.29
CA GLU A 96 31.59 1.36 -16.15
C GLU A 96 30.47 0.59 -16.86
N TYR A 97 30.52 0.52 -18.19
CA TYR A 97 29.51 -0.19 -18.99
C TYR A 97 29.79 -1.71 -19.01
N PRO A 98 28.74 -2.57 -19.05
CA PRO A 98 27.33 -2.22 -18.99
C PRO A 98 26.85 -1.96 -17.56
N PHE A 99 25.78 -1.16 -17.40
CA PHE A 99 25.13 -0.95 -16.11
C PHE A 99 23.63 -0.68 -16.25
N GLU A 100 22.89 -0.83 -15.15
CA GLU A 100 21.46 -0.55 -15.05
C GLU A 100 21.15 0.54 -14.01
N ILE A 101 20.24 1.43 -14.38
CA ILE A 101 19.59 2.38 -13.48
C ILE A 101 18.11 2.01 -13.38
N GLN A 102 17.62 1.87 -12.16
CA GLN A 102 16.21 1.60 -11.88
C GLN A 102 15.64 2.80 -11.13
N ALA A 103 14.36 3.13 -11.36
CA ALA A 103 13.66 4.12 -10.54
C ALA A 103 12.24 3.66 -10.23
N ASN A 104 11.80 3.97 -9.01
CA ASN A 104 10.47 3.70 -8.49
C ASN A 104 9.89 5.03 -7.98
N ALA A 105 8.88 5.55 -8.65
CA ALA A 105 8.26 6.84 -8.34
C ALA A 105 6.75 6.71 -8.25
N GLY A 106 6.10 7.42 -7.34
CA GLY A 106 4.70 7.14 -7.08
C GLY A 106 4.12 7.86 -5.87
N CYS A 107 3.02 7.30 -5.37
CA CYS A 107 2.32 7.82 -4.20
C CYS A 107 1.49 6.74 -3.50
N GLU A 108 1.30 6.89 -2.19
CA GLU A 108 0.50 6.01 -1.32
C GLU A 108 -0.65 6.81 -0.67
N LEU A 109 -1.86 6.22 -0.66
CA LEU A 109 -3.02 6.80 0.02
C LEU A 109 -3.04 6.40 1.50
N HIS A 110 -2.23 7.09 2.32
CA HIS A 110 -2.17 6.86 3.76
C HIS A 110 -3.43 7.39 4.49
N SER A 111 -3.93 8.56 4.09
CA SER A 111 -5.18 9.16 4.56
C SER A 111 -5.72 10.14 3.50
N PRO A 112 -7.01 10.53 3.54
CA PRO A 112 -7.54 11.53 2.60
C PRO A 112 -6.95 12.94 2.77
N GLU A 113 -6.18 13.19 3.84
CA GLU A 113 -5.67 14.53 4.20
C GLU A 113 -4.21 14.77 3.76
N SER A 114 -3.41 13.71 3.57
CA SER A 114 -2.07 13.85 2.98
C SER A 114 -1.61 12.55 2.29
N PRO A 115 -1.63 12.49 0.95
CA PRO A 115 -0.97 11.42 0.23
C PRO A 115 0.55 11.61 0.26
N GLU A 116 1.27 10.53 0.53
CA GLU A 116 2.73 10.51 0.57
C GLU A 116 3.26 10.15 -0.82
N GLY A 117 4.05 11.05 -1.41
CA GLY A 117 4.66 10.86 -2.72
C GLY A 117 6.14 10.51 -2.58
N PHE A 118 6.63 9.58 -3.39
CA PHE A 118 8.01 9.10 -3.35
C PHE A 118 8.67 9.09 -4.73
N PHE A 119 9.99 9.21 -4.75
CA PHE A 119 10.85 8.88 -5.89
C PHE A 119 12.14 8.30 -5.32
N GLN A 120 12.51 7.10 -5.77
CA GLN A 120 13.72 6.39 -5.39
C GLN A 120 14.41 5.91 -6.66
N ALA A 121 15.74 5.93 -6.70
CA ALA A 121 16.52 5.37 -7.78
C ALA A 121 17.67 4.51 -7.25
N ALA A 122 17.90 3.40 -7.94
CA ALA A 122 18.96 2.43 -7.70
C ALA A 122 19.92 2.37 -8.89
N PHE A 123 21.17 2.02 -8.61
CA PHE A 123 22.24 1.80 -9.58
C PHE A 123 22.84 0.42 -9.29
N GLU A 124 22.94 -0.45 -10.31
CA GLU A 124 23.38 -1.85 -10.13
C GLU A 124 22.61 -2.59 -9.01
N GLY A 125 21.29 -2.40 -8.97
CA GLY A 125 20.41 -3.01 -7.96
C GLY A 125 20.58 -2.52 -6.52
N SER A 126 21.42 -1.51 -6.27
CA SER A 126 21.65 -0.91 -4.95
C SER A 126 21.08 0.50 -4.88
N ASP A 127 20.51 0.88 -3.73
CA ASP A 127 19.97 2.23 -3.52
C ASP A 127 21.03 3.30 -3.83
N PHE A 128 20.62 4.34 -4.56
CA PHE A 128 21.55 5.35 -5.07
C PHE A 128 21.12 6.77 -4.69
N LEU A 129 19.85 7.12 -4.88
CA LEU A 129 19.30 8.41 -4.45
C LEU A 129 17.78 8.35 -4.25
N SER A 130 17.25 9.32 -3.51
CA SER A 130 15.80 9.51 -3.31
C SER A 130 15.43 10.98 -3.38
N PHE A 131 14.17 11.28 -3.67
CA PHE A 131 13.62 12.63 -3.55
C PHE A 131 12.86 12.74 -2.23
N GLN A 132 13.30 13.65 -1.36
CA GLN A 132 12.72 13.87 -0.04
C GLN A 132 12.32 15.34 0.11
N ASN A 133 11.06 15.57 0.46
CA ASN A 133 10.44 16.90 0.48
C ASN A 133 10.54 17.63 -0.86
N ILE A 134 11.60 18.42 -1.07
CA ILE A 134 11.88 19.17 -2.31
C ILE A 134 13.39 19.12 -2.63
N SER A 135 14.07 18.01 -2.33
CA SER A 135 15.51 17.86 -2.59
C SER A 135 15.88 16.40 -2.86
N TRP A 136 16.90 16.22 -3.70
CA TRP A 136 17.54 14.94 -3.95
C TRP A 136 18.54 14.63 -2.83
N VAL A 137 18.40 13.44 -2.23
CA VAL A 137 19.22 12.95 -1.12
C VAL A 137 19.95 11.69 -1.58
N PRO A 138 21.28 11.61 -1.44
CA PRO A 138 22.04 10.43 -1.83
C PRO A 138 21.82 9.28 -0.83
N ALA A 139 21.79 8.06 -1.33
CA ALA A 139 21.86 6.86 -0.48
C ALA A 139 23.31 6.65 0.00
N PRO A 140 23.54 6.18 1.24
CA PRO A 140 24.88 5.84 1.75
C PRO A 140 25.68 4.92 0.82
N GLU A 141 25.01 3.95 0.22
CA GLU A 141 25.54 2.92 -0.69
C GLU A 141 26.08 3.53 -1.99
N GLY A 142 25.45 4.58 -2.50
CA GLY A 142 25.88 5.32 -3.70
C GLY A 142 27.12 6.21 -3.47
N GLY A 143 27.46 6.48 -2.21
CA GLY A 143 28.68 7.17 -1.79
C GLY A 143 28.96 8.49 -2.51
N SER A 144 30.23 8.75 -2.83
CA SER A 144 30.64 10.03 -3.44
C SER A 144 30.09 10.27 -4.86
N ARG A 145 29.65 9.22 -5.56
CA ARG A 145 29.00 9.34 -6.88
C ARG A 145 27.58 9.88 -6.71
N ALA A 146 26.80 9.28 -5.81
CA ALA A 146 25.46 9.76 -5.49
C ALA A 146 25.47 11.20 -4.97
N GLN A 147 26.38 11.53 -4.04
CA GLN A 147 26.50 12.90 -3.52
C GLN A 147 26.70 13.94 -4.64
N LYS A 148 27.67 13.72 -5.55
CA LYS A 148 27.94 14.64 -6.67
C LYS A 148 26.74 14.79 -7.61
N ILE A 149 25.97 13.73 -7.81
CA ILE A 149 24.78 13.74 -8.67
C ILE A 149 23.62 14.46 -7.97
N CYS A 150 23.39 14.23 -6.68
CA CYS A 150 22.41 15.00 -5.90
C CYS A 150 22.79 16.49 -5.84
N ASP A 151 24.07 16.83 -5.63
CA ASP A 151 24.58 18.21 -5.64
C ASP A 151 24.40 18.91 -7.00
N LEU A 152 24.34 18.15 -8.09
CA LEU A 152 24.04 18.64 -9.44
C LEU A 152 22.53 18.82 -9.63
N LEU A 153 21.74 17.76 -9.39
CA LEU A 153 20.29 17.76 -9.55
C LEU A 153 19.62 18.83 -8.67
N ASN A 154 20.16 19.07 -7.47
CA ASN A 154 19.63 20.07 -6.53
C ASN A 154 19.76 21.53 -7.01
N ARG A 155 20.56 21.82 -8.04
CA ARG A 155 20.68 23.15 -8.67
C ARG A 155 19.58 23.45 -9.66
N TYR A 156 18.85 22.44 -10.13
CA TYR A 156 17.81 22.57 -11.14
C TYR A 156 16.43 22.65 -10.47
N GLU A 157 16.06 23.84 -10.00
CA GLU A 157 14.76 24.08 -9.34
C GLU A 157 13.57 23.52 -10.13
N GLY A 158 13.51 23.78 -11.45
CA GLY A 158 12.42 23.28 -12.30
C GLY A 158 12.29 21.74 -12.32
N ILE A 159 13.39 20.98 -12.20
CA ILE A 159 13.32 19.51 -12.10
C ILE A 159 12.71 19.10 -10.76
N LYS A 160 13.11 19.75 -9.67
CA LYS A 160 12.58 19.49 -8.31
C LYS A 160 11.09 19.83 -8.23
N GLU A 161 10.67 20.96 -8.80
CA GLU A 161 9.27 21.37 -8.88
C GLU A 161 8.42 20.38 -9.69
N ILE A 162 8.93 19.88 -10.83
CA ILE A 162 8.26 18.85 -11.64
C ILE A 162 8.07 17.56 -10.82
N VAL A 163 9.13 17.04 -10.21
CA VAL A 163 9.05 15.79 -9.41
C VAL A 163 8.12 15.95 -8.21
N TYR A 164 8.19 17.09 -7.51
CA TYR A 164 7.27 17.42 -6.41
C TYR A 164 5.81 17.43 -6.88
N ASN A 165 5.51 18.13 -7.98
CA ASN A 165 4.15 18.25 -8.51
C ASN A 165 3.60 16.90 -9.03
N LEU A 166 4.45 16.10 -9.68
CA LEU A 166 4.08 14.75 -10.13
C LEU A 166 3.73 13.84 -8.95
N THR A 167 4.58 13.78 -7.93
CA THR A 167 4.44 12.85 -6.80
C THR A 167 3.38 13.28 -5.78
N ARG A 168 3.27 14.59 -5.48
CA ARG A 168 2.35 15.11 -4.45
C ARG A 168 0.98 15.55 -4.95
N ASN A 169 0.83 15.92 -6.22
CA ASN A 169 -0.45 16.43 -6.76
C ASN A 169 -1.02 15.54 -7.87
N THR A 170 -0.21 15.19 -8.87
CA THR A 170 -0.71 14.48 -10.06
C THR A 170 -0.95 13.00 -9.76
N CYS A 171 0.01 12.32 -9.12
CA CYS A 171 -0.11 10.91 -8.75
C CYS A 171 -1.33 10.64 -7.84
N PRO A 172 -1.58 11.38 -6.74
CA PRO A 172 -2.70 11.06 -5.86
C PRO A 172 -4.07 11.28 -6.52
N ARG A 173 -4.20 12.32 -7.34
CA ARG A 173 -5.40 12.54 -8.16
C ARG A 173 -5.60 11.41 -9.18
N PHE A 174 -4.52 10.92 -9.79
CA PHE A 174 -4.56 9.81 -10.73
C PHE A 174 -4.97 8.51 -10.04
N LEU A 175 -4.35 8.18 -8.91
CA LEU A 175 -4.66 7.02 -8.08
C LEU A 175 -6.12 7.01 -7.61
N LEU A 176 -6.66 8.14 -7.14
CA LEU A 176 -8.09 8.25 -6.83
C LEU A 176 -8.98 8.02 -8.07
N GLY A 177 -8.58 8.53 -9.23
CA GLY A 177 -9.27 8.31 -10.51
C GLY A 177 -9.22 6.85 -11.00
N LEU A 178 -8.10 6.17 -10.80
CA LEU A 178 -7.93 4.74 -11.07
C LEU A 178 -8.84 3.90 -10.17
N LEU A 179 -8.93 4.23 -8.88
CA LEU A 179 -9.75 3.50 -7.92
C LEU A 179 -11.25 3.62 -8.21
N ASP A 180 -11.72 4.78 -8.68
CA ASP A 180 -13.12 4.94 -9.09
C ASP A 180 -13.41 4.22 -10.41
N ALA A 181 -12.59 4.44 -11.45
CA ALA A 181 -12.78 3.81 -12.77
C ALA A 181 -12.61 2.28 -12.74
N GLY A 182 -11.64 1.78 -11.96
CA GLY A 182 -11.32 0.37 -11.80
C GLY A 182 -12.18 -0.35 -10.77
N LYS A 183 -13.02 0.35 -10.00
CA LYS A 183 -13.76 -0.16 -8.82
C LYS A 183 -14.41 -1.53 -9.02
N ARG A 184 -15.13 -1.74 -10.14
CA ARG A 184 -15.82 -3.00 -10.45
C ARG A 184 -14.84 -4.17 -10.64
N GLU A 185 -13.68 -3.89 -11.24
CA GLU A 185 -12.66 -4.89 -11.55
C GLU A 185 -11.81 -5.19 -10.30
N LEU A 186 -11.43 -4.17 -9.53
CA LEU A 186 -10.69 -4.33 -8.27
C LEU A 186 -11.52 -5.05 -7.19
N GLN A 187 -12.84 -4.87 -7.20
CA GLN A 187 -13.77 -5.56 -6.31
C GLN A 187 -14.30 -6.89 -6.90
N ARG A 188 -13.77 -7.35 -8.06
CA ARG A 188 -14.16 -8.64 -8.65
C ARG A 188 -13.80 -9.78 -7.70
N LYS A 189 -14.56 -10.87 -7.79
CA LYS A 189 -14.32 -12.09 -7.02
C LYS A 189 -14.26 -13.26 -7.99
N VAL A 190 -13.08 -13.86 -8.14
CA VAL A 190 -12.89 -15.06 -8.97
C VAL A 190 -12.93 -16.27 -8.06
N ARG A 191 -13.74 -17.27 -8.45
CA ARG A 191 -13.87 -18.52 -7.70
C ARG A 191 -12.64 -19.38 -7.98
N LEU A 192 -12.01 -19.84 -6.91
CA LEU A 192 -10.82 -20.68 -6.96
C LEU A 192 -11.13 -22.14 -7.24
N GLU A 193 -10.12 -22.82 -7.76
CA GLU A 193 -10.01 -24.26 -7.82
C GLU A 193 -8.95 -24.74 -6.84
N ALA A 194 -9.18 -25.88 -6.20
CA ALA A 194 -8.25 -26.49 -5.28
C ALA A 194 -8.16 -28.00 -5.51
N TRP A 195 -6.94 -28.53 -5.54
CA TRP A 195 -6.68 -29.96 -5.72
C TRP A 195 -5.49 -30.40 -4.88
N LEU A 196 -5.43 -31.70 -4.59
CA LEU A 196 -4.37 -32.30 -3.78
C LEU A 196 -3.43 -33.11 -4.67
N SER A 197 -2.14 -33.06 -4.35
CA SER A 197 -1.15 -34.03 -4.82
C SER A 197 -0.31 -34.52 -3.63
N SER A 198 0.49 -35.56 -3.86
CA SER A 198 1.46 -36.03 -2.89
C SER A 198 2.71 -36.56 -3.61
N ARG A 199 3.85 -36.46 -2.94
CA ARG A 199 5.11 -37.07 -3.40
C ARG A 199 5.88 -37.69 -2.23
N PRO A 200 6.60 -38.80 -2.42
CA PRO A 200 7.55 -39.30 -1.43
C PRO A 200 8.59 -38.23 -1.07
N THR A 201 9.03 -38.22 0.18
CA THR A 201 10.20 -37.42 0.57
C THR A 201 11.50 -38.23 0.41
N VAL A 202 12.64 -37.61 0.74
CA VAL A 202 13.94 -38.31 0.84
C VAL A 202 13.95 -39.31 2.01
N GLU A 203 13.16 -39.07 3.04
CA GLU A 203 13.04 -39.95 4.22
C GLU A 203 12.02 -41.06 3.96
N LEU A 204 12.44 -42.31 4.16
CA LEU A 204 11.63 -43.51 3.96
C LEU A 204 10.40 -43.49 4.88
N GLY A 205 9.23 -43.79 4.32
CA GLY A 205 7.97 -43.81 5.05
C GLY A 205 7.31 -42.43 5.22
N ARG A 206 7.85 -41.34 4.66
CA ARG A 206 7.24 -40.00 4.70
C ARG A 206 6.70 -39.54 3.35
N LEU A 207 5.59 -38.81 3.40
CA LEU A 207 4.93 -38.17 2.26
C LEU A 207 4.87 -36.65 2.44
N LEU A 208 5.22 -35.91 1.40
CA LEU A 208 4.88 -34.50 1.28
C LEU A 208 3.52 -34.38 0.58
N LEU A 209 2.50 -33.98 1.35
CA LEU A 209 1.20 -33.62 0.81
C LEU A 209 1.26 -32.17 0.31
N VAL A 210 0.66 -31.90 -0.85
CA VAL A 210 0.60 -30.56 -1.44
C VAL A 210 -0.84 -30.21 -1.78
N CYS A 211 -1.32 -29.11 -1.21
CA CYS A 211 -2.58 -28.48 -1.57
C CYS A 211 -2.28 -27.37 -2.55
N HIS A 212 -2.78 -27.50 -3.77
CA HIS A 212 -2.69 -26.48 -4.80
C HIS A 212 -3.98 -25.67 -4.80
N VAL A 213 -3.86 -24.35 -4.88
CA VAL A 213 -5.00 -23.42 -4.95
C VAL A 213 -4.72 -22.44 -6.08
N SER A 214 -5.62 -22.36 -7.06
CA SER A 214 -5.46 -21.53 -8.26
C SER A 214 -6.72 -20.75 -8.61
N GLY A 215 -6.60 -19.72 -9.43
CA GLY A 215 -7.74 -18.94 -9.93
C GLY A 215 -8.39 -18.03 -8.88
N PHE A 216 -7.74 -17.77 -7.74
CA PHE A 216 -8.29 -16.88 -6.73
C PHE A 216 -7.99 -15.41 -7.04
N TYR A 217 -8.96 -14.55 -6.79
CA TYR A 217 -8.79 -13.09 -6.74
C TYR A 217 -9.90 -12.50 -5.84
N PRO A 218 -9.60 -11.54 -4.95
CA PRO A 218 -8.32 -10.85 -4.72
C PRO A 218 -7.24 -11.72 -4.05
N LYS A 219 -6.03 -11.18 -3.85
CA LYS A 219 -4.87 -11.90 -3.28
C LYS A 219 -5.07 -12.44 -1.84
N PRO A 220 -5.76 -11.73 -0.91
CA PRO A 220 -5.87 -12.20 0.47
C PRO A 220 -6.62 -13.53 0.61
N ILE A 221 -5.88 -14.57 1.00
CA ILE A 221 -6.37 -15.94 1.15
C ILE A 221 -5.81 -16.57 2.44
N TRP A 222 -6.52 -17.55 2.99
CA TRP A 222 -6.02 -18.41 4.06
C TRP A 222 -6.20 -19.87 3.66
N VAL A 223 -5.13 -20.67 3.77
CA VAL A 223 -5.10 -22.08 3.40
C VAL A 223 -4.34 -22.85 4.48
N MET A 224 -4.92 -23.94 4.97
CA MET A 224 -4.37 -24.69 6.09
C MET A 224 -4.66 -26.18 5.95
N TRP A 225 -3.68 -27.04 6.27
CA TRP A 225 -3.95 -28.47 6.44
C TRP A 225 -4.61 -28.72 7.80
N ILE A 226 -5.62 -29.59 7.80
CA ILE A 226 -6.43 -29.91 8.97
C ILE A 226 -6.68 -31.40 9.10
N ARG A 227 -6.80 -31.88 10.35
CA ARG A 227 -7.33 -33.20 10.70
C ARG A 227 -8.63 -32.97 11.47
N GLY A 228 -9.78 -33.21 10.84
CA GLY A 228 -11.08 -32.77 11.38
C GLY A 228 -11.11 -31.25 11.53
N GLU A 229 -11.12 -30.75 12.77
CA GLU A 229 -11.06 -29.31 13.08
C GLU A 229 -9.67 -28.82 13.54
N GLN A 230 -8.68 -29.70 13.68
CA GLN A 230 -7.36 -29.34 14.20
C GLN A 230 -6.39 -28.93 13.08
N GLU A 231 -5.94 -27.67 13.12
CA GLU A 231 -4.90 -27.12 12.24
C GLU A 231 -3.56 -27.84 12.46
N GLN A 232 -2.87 -28.17 11.37
CA GLN A 232 -1.61 -28.91 11.40
C GLN A 232 -0.43 -27.94 11.48
N VAL A 233 0.30 -27.97 12.60
CA VAL A 233 1.42 -27.05 12.89
C VAL A 233 2.55 -27.15 11.86
N GLY A 234 2.74 -28.32 11.23
CA GLY A 234 3.72 -28.53 10.16
C GLY A 234 3.37 -27.92 8.80
N THR A 235 2.23 -27.21 8.69
CA THR A 235 1.80 -26.57 7.45
C THR A 235 2.80 -25.49 7.02
N LYS A 236 3.30 -25.59 5.79
CA LYS A 236 4.14 -24.59 5.15
C LYS A 236 3.39 -23.98 3.97
N GLN A 237 3.30 -22.66 3.92
CA GLN A 237 2.74 -21.93 2.80
C GLN A 237 3.91 -21.41 1.96
N ASP A 238 3.91 -21.70 0.66
CA ASP A 238 4.86 -21.11 -0.29
C ASP A 238 4.43 -19.68 -0.68
N ASP A 239 5.25 -18.99 -1.47
CA ASP A 239 4.89 -17.68 -2.03
C ASP A 239 3.64 -17.76 -2.92
N ILE A 240 2.85 -16.69 -2.90
CA ILE A 240 1.69 -16.53 -3.80
C ILE A 240 2.20 -16.05 -5.17
N LEU A 241 2.00 -16.87 -6.20
CA LEU A 241 2.49 -16.63 -7.55
C LEU A 241 1.38 -16.04 -8.46
N PRO A 242 1.69 -15.10 -9.37
CA PRO A 242 0.71 -14.55 -10.30
C PRO A 242 0.42 -15.50 -11.46
N ASN A 243 -0.86 -15.60 -11.86
CA ASN A 243 -1.29 -16.23 -13.11
C ASN A 243 -1.41 -15.17 -14.23
N ALA A 244 -1.29 -15.62 -15.49
CA ALA A 244 -1.37 -14.75 -16.67
C ALA A 244 -2.75 -14.08 -16.90
N ASP A 245 -3.80 -14.53 -16.23
CA ASP A 245 -5.17 -13.97 -16.28
C ASP A 245 -5.45 -12.91 -15.18
N GLY A 246 -4.43 -12.56 -14.38
CA GLY A 246 -4.57 -11.67 -13.24
C GLY A 246 -5.30 -12.31 -12.05
N THR A 247 -5.25 -13.64 -11.94
CA THR A 247 -5.56 -14.38 -10.70
C THR A 247 -4.26 -14.84 -10.02
N TRP A 248 -4.40 -15.55 -8.89
CA TRP A 248 -3.29 -16.01 -8.08
C TRP A 248 -3.24 -17.54 -7.97
N TYR A 249 -2.03 -18.03 -7.71
CA TYR A 249 -1.70 -19.42 -7.44
C TYR A 249 -0.95 -19.55 -6.11
N LEU A 250 -1.21 -20.63 -5.37
CA LEU A 250 -0.56 -20.91 -4.09
C LEU A 250 -0.38 -22.43 -3.89
N GLN A 251 0.75 -22.81 -3.28
CA GLN A 251 0.97 -24.17 -2.76
C GLN A 251 1.06 -24.14 -1.23
N VAL A 252 0.41 -25.12 -0.60
CA VAL A 252 0.48 -25.33 0.85
C VAL A 252 0.83 -26.78 1.14
N LEU A 253 1.97 -26.99 1.79
CA LEU A 253 2.62 -28.27 1.96
C LEU A 253 2.50 -28.74 3.41
N LEU A 254 2.43 -30.06 3.58
CA LEU A 254 2.53 -30.71 4.88
C LEU A 254 3.32 -32.01 4.74
N ASP A 255 4.36 -32.17 5.55
CA ASP A 255 5.21 -33.34 5.60
C ASP A 255 4.76 -34.26 6.74
N VAL A 256 4.35 -35.49 6.42
CA VAL A 256 3.78 -36.47 7.37
C VAL A 256 4.34 -37.87 7.17
N ALA A 257 4.23 -38.74 8.18
CA ALA A 257 4.37 -40.17 7.95
C ALA A 257 3.26 -40.68 7.02
N ALA A 258 3.57 -41.62 6.13
CA ALA A 258 2.64 -42.10 5.10
C ALA A 258 1.37 -42.72 5.69
N GLU A 259 1.49 -43.39 6.83
CA GLU A 259 0.38 -43.94 7.62
C GLU A 259 -0.53 -42.88 8.26
N GLU A 260 0.02 -41.70 8.56
CA GLU A 260 -0.72 -40.57 9.12
C GLU A 260 -1.46 -39.74 8.05
N ALA A 261 -1.19 -39.96 6.77
CA ALA A 261 -1.77 -39.17 5.68
C ALA A 261 -3.32 -39.25 5.62
N SER A 262 -3.90 -40.35 6.10
CA SER A 262 -5.35 -40.56 6.13
C SER A 262 -6.07 -39.61 7.10
N GLY A 263 -7.22 -39.09 6.69
CA GLY A 263 -8.04 -38.16 7.49
C GLY A 263 -7.54 -36.70 7.51
N LEU A 264 -6.48 -36.38 6.75
CA LEU A 264 -6.07 -35.01 6.48
C LEU A 264 -6.87 -34.41 5.33
N SER A 265 -7.11 -33.11 5.39
CA SER A 265 -7.71 -32.33 4.29
C SER A 265 -7.13 -30.91 4.25
N CYS A 266 -7.25 -30.26 3.10
CA CYS A 266 -6.88 -28.86 2.94
C CYS A 266 -8.11 -27.97 3.07
N ARG A 267 -8.08 -27.00 3.98
CA ARG A 267 -9.17 -26.04 4.19
C ARG A 267 -8.78 -24.69 3.64
N VAL A 268 -9.56 -24.20 2.68
CA VAL A 268 -9.37 -22.90 2.03
C VAL A 268 -10.45 -21.92 2.50
N ARG A 269 -10.04 -20.72 2.90
CA ARG A 269 -10.92 -19.57 3.18
C ARG A 269 -10.53 -18.42 2.26
N HIS A 270 -11.47 -17.99 1.43
CA HIS A 270 -11.27 -16.92 0.46
C HIS A 270 -12.57 -16.12 0.26
N SER A 271 -12.45 -14.82 -0.03
CA SER A 271 -13.60 -13.91 -0.09
C SER A 271 -14.61 -14.21 -1.20
N SER A 272 -14.22 -14.98 -2.23
CA SER A 272 -15.10 -15.45 -3.31
C SER A 272 -15.92 -16.70 -2.99
N LEU A 273 -15.62 -17.41 -1.88
CA LEU A 273 -16.31 -18.63 -1.49
C LEU A 273 -17.57 -18.42 -0.63
N GLY A 274 -17.94 -17.16 -0.34
CA GLY A 274 -19.23 -16.83 0.27
C GLY A 274 -19.40 -17.20 1.75
N GLY A 275 -18.31 -17.40 2.49
CA GLY A 275 -18.38 -17.54 3.95
C GLY A 275 -18.97 -16.29 4.60
N HIS A 276 -19.74 -16.45 5.69
CA HIS A 276 -20.33 -15.34 6.43
C HIS A 276 -19.25 -14.39 6.96
N HIS A 277 -18.97 -13.32 6.21
CA HIS A 277 -18.43 -12.11 6.78
C HIS A 277 -19.50 -11.54 7.71
N THR A 278 -19.38 -11.79 9.02
CA THR A 278 -19.96 -10.88 10.02
C THR A 278 -19.33 -9.53 9.76
N SER A 279 -20.07 -8.67 9.04
CA SER A 279 -19.64 -7.33 8.64
C SER A 279 -18.95 -6.64 9.82
N VAL A 280 -17.73 -6.15 9.60
CA VAL A 280 -16.95 -5.50 10.66
C VAL A 280 -17.72 -4.28 11.21
N ASN A 281 -18.53 -3.63 10.37
CA ASN A 281 -19.46 -2.56 10.79
C ASN A 281 -20.54 -3.07 11.76
N LEU A 282 -21.01 -4.30 11.60
CA LEU A 282 -21.98 -4.94 12.51
C LEU A 282 -21.34 -5.26 13.87
N VAL A 283 -20.07 -5.67 13.87
CA VAL A 283 -19.28 -5.90 15.09
C VAL A 283 -18.95 -4.57 15.78
N LEU A 284 -18.56 -3.54 15.02
CA LEU A 284 -18.34 -2.19 15.54
C LEU A 284 -19.61 -1.65 16.21
N LEU A 285 -20.77 -1.77 15.55
CA LEU A 285 -22.06 -1.42 16.16
C LEU A 285 -22.35 -2.25 17.41
N ALA A 286 -22.17 -3.57 17.36
CA ALA A 286 -22.42 -4.47 18.49
C ALA A 286 -21.48 -4.28 19.69
N VAL A 287 -20.31 -3.65 19.52
CA VAL A 287 -19.37 -3.34 20.61
C VAL A 287 -19.46 -1.88 21.06
N ILE A 288 -19.47 -0.92 20.13
CA ILE A 288 -19.49 0.51 20.43
C ILE A 288 -20.80 0.92 21.08
N VAL A 289 -21.96 0.45 20.60
CA VAL A 289 -23.27 0.83 21.16
C VAL A 289 -23.40 0.44 22.64
N PRO A 290 -23.16 -0.81 23.08
CA PRO A 290 -23.20 -1.13 24.51
C PRO A 290 -22.10 -0.45 25.31
N VAL A 291 -20.90 -0.22 24.77
CA VAL A 291 -19.84 0.54 25.49
C VAL A 291 -20.28 1.99 25.74
N ILE A 292 -20.87 2.67 24.75
CA ILE A 292 -21.44 4.02 24.91
C ILE A 292 -22.58 4.01 25.95
N LEU A 293 -23.49 3.04 25.88
CA LEU A 293 -24.60 2.88 26.84
C LEU A 293 -24.12 2.60 28.27
N LEU A 294 -22.96 1.95 28.46
CA LEU A 294 -22.35 1.74 29.77
C LEU A 294 -21.60 2.98 30.29
N ILE A 295 -21.02 3.79 29.38
CA ILE A 295 -20.24 4.99 29.74
C ILE A 295 -21.16 6.17 30.11
N ILE A 296 -22.30 6.35 29.43
CA ILE A 296 -23.25 7.46 29.69
C ILE A 296 -23.71 7.53 31.17
N PRO A 297 -24.16 6.44 31.82
CA PRO A 297 -24.53 6.45 33.23
C PRO A 297 -23.37 6.78 34.18
N VAL A 298 -22.14 6.39 33.83
CA VAL A 298 -20.95 6.63 34.67
C VAL A 298 -20.54 8.11 34.64
N LEU A 299 -20.59 8.77 33.48
CA LEU A 299 -20.42 10.23 33.42
C LEU A 299 -21.61 11.00 34.01
N GLY A 300 -22.84 10.50 33.83
CA GLY A 300 -24.04 11.08 34.44
C GLY A 300 -23.97 11.09 35.97
N ARG A 301 -23.53 9.98 36.58
CA ARG A 301 -23.29 9.92 38.04
C ARG A 301 -22.22 10.91 38.49
N LYS A 302 -21.06 10.99 37.80
CA LYS A 302 -19.99 11.94 38.17
C LYS A 302 -20.45 13.41 38.13
N LYS A 303 -21.23 13.82 37.12
CA LYS A 303 -21.80 15.19 37.09
C LYS A 303 -22.76 15.45 38.25
N SER A 304 -23.58 14.46 38.61
CA SER A 304 -24.49 14.59 39.77
C SER A 304 -23.71 14.73 41.09
N THR A 305 -22.66 13.95 41.32
CA THR A 305 -21.87 14.04 42.57
C THR A 305 -21.12 15.38 42.70
N LEU A 306 -20.59 15.94 41.60
CA LEU A 306 -19.97 17.28 41.64
C LEU A 306 -21.01 18.39 41.93
N LEU A 307 -22.22 18.30 41.38
CA LEU A 307 -23.28 19.26 41.67
C LEU A 307 -23.70 19.24 43.15
N TRP A 308 -23.85 18.05 43.74
CA TRP A 308 -24.17 17.91 45.18
C TRP A 308 -23.07 18.44 46.11
N LEU A 309 -21.79 18.29 45.75
CA LEU A 309 -20.68 18.89 46.49
C LEU A 309 -20.63 20.42 46.37
N SER A 310 -21.05 20.98 45.22
CA SER A 310 -21.14 22.44 45.06
C SER A 310 -22.30 23.08 45.84
N PHE A 311 -23.41 22.35 46.04
CA PHE A 311 -24.62 22.88 46.68
C PHE A 311 -24.57 22.86 48.21
N SER A 312 -23.70 22.05 48.81
CA SER A 312 -23.58 21.88 50.28
C SER A 312 -22.66 22.89 50.97
N LEU A 313 -22.02 23.78 50.20
CA LEU A 313 -21.10 24.84 50.69
C LEU A 313 -21.73 26.24 50.73
N TRP A 314 -23.05 26.37 50.48
CA TRP A 314 -23.71 27.68 50.29
C TRP A 314 -24.92 27.94 51.22
N THR A 315 -24.94 27.34 52.42
CA THR A 315 -26.03 27.52 53.40
C THR A 315 -25.57 27.83 54.83
N THR A 316 -24.76 28.88 55.04
CA THR A 316 -24.66 29.62 56.33
C THR A 316 -24.25 31.10 56.13
N PRO A 317 -25.09 32.09 56.47
CA PRO A 317 -24.75 33.52 56.62
C PRO A 317 -24.39 33.85 58.11
N PRO A 318 -24.04 35.10 58.55
CA PRO A 318 -24.26 36.40 57.88
C PRO A 318 -23.21 37.54 58.03
N TYR A 319 -23.24 38.51 57.08
CA TYR A 319 -23.11 39.98 57.21
C TYR A 319 -21.86 40.67 57.87
N PRO A 320 -21.57 41.98 57.61
CA PRO A 320 -21.59 42.70 56.32
C PRO A 320 -20.46 43.75 56.13
N GLN A 321 -20.34 44.28 54.89
CA GLN A 321 -19.92 45.64 54.44
C GLN A 321 -19.12 45.51 53.11
N SER A 322 -19.22 46.38 52.10
CA SER A 322 -20.28 47.32 51.70
C SER A 322 -19.99 47.83 50.27
N LEU A 323 -21.04 48.07 49.48
CA LEU A 323 -21.06 48.84 48.21
C LEU A 323 -20.51 48.18 46.92
N SER A 324 -21.06 48.67 45.80
CA SER A 324 -21.19 48.07 44.45
C SER A 324 -20.92 49.15 43.38
N PRO A 325 -21.27 49.00 42.07
CA PRO A 325 -21.54 47.85 41.19
C PRO A 325 -20.46 47.76 40.05
N VAL A 326 -20.44 46.90 39.02
CA VAL A 326 -21.38 46.72 37.87
C VAL A 326 -21.13 45.37 37.16
N TYR A 327 -22.09 44.46 37.30
CA TYR A 327 -22.82 43.70 36.26
C TYR A 327 -22.17 43.27 34.93
N LEU A 328 -22.14 41.94 34.73
CA LEU A 328 -22.70 41.12 33.61
C LEU A 328 -22.25 41.41 32.15
N TRP A 329 -22.19 40.45 31.21
CA TRP A 329 -23.33 39.74 30.60
C TRP A 329 -23.01 38.33 30.01
N PHE A 330 -23.87 37.35 30.35
CA PHE A 330 -24.48 36.27 29.53
C PHE A 330 -23.68 35.24 28.69
N LEU A 331 -23.70 33.98 29.17
CA LEU A 331 -24.13 32.76 28.45
C LEU A 331 -25.69 32.76 28.28
N PRO A 332 -26.40 31.82 27.59
CA PRO A 332 -26.03 30.53 26.93
C PRO A 332 -26.38 30.56 25.40
N PHE A 333 -26.51 29.51 24.57
CA PHE A 333 -26.54 28.01 24.60
C PHE A 333 -25.39 27.45 23.71
N VAL A 334 -25.03 26.15 23.58
CA VAL A 334 -25.64 24.80 23.73
C VAL A 334 -26.47 24.28 22.53
N LEU A 335 -25.77 23.54 21.67
CA LEU A 335 -26.17 22.34 20.90
C LEU A 335 -27.51 22.30 20.14
N LEU A 336 -27.37 22.08 18.83
CA LEU A 336 -28.21 21.21 18.01
C LEU A 336 -27.28 20.12 17.43
#